data_AF-A0A1Q6CMJ9-F1
#
_entry.id   AF-A0A1Q6CMJ9-F1
#
_cell.length_a   1.000
_cell.length_b   1.000
_cell.length_c   1.000
_cell.angle_alpha   90.00
_cell.angle_beta   90.00
_cell.angle_gamma   90.00
#
_symmetry.space_group_name_H-M   'P 1'
#
loop_
_entity.id
_entity.type
_entity.pdbx_description
1 polymer ?
#
loop_
_entity_poly.entity_id
_entity_poly.type
_entity_poly.pdbx_seq_one_letter_code
_entity_poly.pdbx_strand_id
1 'polypeptide(L)'
;METLLLTIQLTAEQKNIPSQCSKSWPIFISLINGSKRKTIRAINESYHGAPLEDLEGERFGYWLIDRYKDDDGDSCLKLNYRHLAGSQALDTEARKIRRKERAKFSLRKAQQEEKRIPKALVELNEAQMEYLLSLGDAANDAEIKKPTQG
;
A
#
# COMPACT_ATOMS: atom_id res chain seq x y z
N MET A 1 -2.90 -36.24 10.07
CA MET A 1 -3.74 -35.23 9.39
C MET A 1 -3.19 -35.05 8.00
N GLU A 2 -3.79 -35.73 7.03
CA GLU A 2 -3.37 -35.72 5.63
C GLU A 2 -3.56 -34.31 5.07
N THR A 3 -2.45 -33.65 4.76
CA THR A 3 -2.46 -32.42 3.99
C THR A 3 -2.83 -32.80 2.58
N LEU A 4 -4.09 -32.60 2.19
CA LEU A 4 -4.53 -32.61 0.80
C LEU A 4 -3.75 -31.48 0.09
N LEU A 5 -2.53 -31.78 -0.34
CA LEU A 5 -1.76 -30.98 -1.27
C LEU A 5 -2.45 -31.12 -2.62
N LEU A 6 -3.56 -30.38 -2.78
CA LEU A 6 -4.03 -29.97 -4.09
C LEU A 6 -2.79 -29.44 -4.79
N THR A 7 -2.32 -30.17 -5.79
CA THR A 7 -1.15 -29.79 -6.58
C THR A 7 -1.61 -28.63 -7.44
N ILE A 8 -1.63 -27.43 -6.87
CA ILE A 8 -1.97 -26.22 -7.57
C ILE A 8 -0.89 -26.01 -8.61
N GLN A 9 -1.23 -26.28 -9.87
CA GLN A 9 -0.39 -25.97 -11.00
C GLN A 9 -0.47 -24.47 -11.26
N LEU A 10 0.42 -23.72 -10.61
CA LEU A 10 0.68 -22.35 -10.98
C LEU A 10 1.36 -22.33 -12.36
N THR A 11 0.76 -21.64 -13.32
CA THR A 11 1.37 -21.43 -14.65
C THR A 11 2.24 -20.18 -14.70
N ALA A 12 2.21 -19.36 -13.65
CA ALA A 12 3.00 -18.16 -13.54
C ALA A 12 4.50 -18.42 -13.71
N GLU A 13 5.19 -17.53 -14.44
CA GLU A 13 6.65 -17.55 -14.53
C GLU A 13 7.29 -17.49 -13.12
N GLN A 14 8.37 -18.24 -12.91
CA GLN A 14 9.02 -18.37 -11.60
C GLN A 14 9.39 -17.03 -10.96
N LYS A 15 9.78 -16.04 -11.76
CA LYS A 15 10.13 -14.68 -11.30
C LYS A 15 8.95 -13.94 -10.64
N ASN A 16 7.72 -14.30 -11.02
CA ASN A 16 6.50 -13.70 -10.50
C ASN A 16 6.01 -14.41 -9.23
N ILE A 17 6.58 -15.55 -8.87
CA ILE A 17 6.26 -16.29 -7.66
C ILE A 17 7.24 -15.83 -6.56
N PRO A 18 6.76 -15.40 -5.38
CA PRO A 18 7.65 -15.03 -4.29
C PRO A 18 8.56 -16.19 -3.89
N SER A 19 9.82 -15.90 -3.59
CA SER A 19 10.72 -16.90 -3.01
C SER A 19 10.23 -17.33 -1.63
N GLN A 20 10.45 -18.59 -1.26
CA GLN A 20 10.09 -19.14 0.05
C GLN A 20 10.68 -18.35 1.24
N CYS A 21 11.85 -17.74 1.03
CA CYS A 21 12.51 -16.90 2.04
C CYS A 21 11.97 -15.46 2.09
N SER A 22 11.07 -15.09 1.17
CA SER A 22 10.51 -13.74 1.10
C SER A 22 9.33 -13.56 2.04
N LYS A 23 9.14 -12.34 2.54
CA LYS A 23 8.00 -11.98 3.40
C LYS A 23 6.64 -12.09 2.69
N SER A 24 6.62 -12.02 1.36
CA SER A 24 5.40 -12.18 0.56
C SER A 24 4.97 -13.64 0.39
N TRP A 25 5.88 -14.61 0.62
CA TRP A 25 5.57 -16.04 0.52
C TRP A 25 4.44 -16.53 1.45
N PRO A 26 4.46 -16.29 2.78
CA PRO A 26 3.39 -16.76 3.65
C PRO A 26 2.02 -16.18 3.30
N ILE A 27 1.98 -14.93 2.81
CA ILE A 27 0.75 -14.31 2.32
C ILE A 27 0.31 -14.96 1.01
N PHE A 28 1.23 -15.16 0.06
CA PHE A 28 0.94 -15.82 -1.20
C PHE A 28 0.31 -17.19 -0.99
N ILE A 29 0.90 -18.03 -0.12
CA ILE A 29 0.36 -19.35 0.22
C ILE A 29 -1.01 -19.25 0.90
N SER A 30 -1.20 -18.28 1.81
CA SER A 30 -2.49 -18.08 2.46
C SER A 30 -3.60 -17.67 1.47
N LEU A 31 -3.25 -16.96 0.41
CA LEU A 31 -4.21 -16.49 -0.60
C LEU A 31 -4.63 -17.57 -1.60
N ILE A 32 -3.84 -18.62 -1.78
CA ILE A 32 -4.17 -19.74 -2.68
C ILE A 32 -5.51 -20.38 -2.28
N ASN A 33 -5.68 -20.68 -0.99
CA ASN A 33 -6.90 -21.30 -0.46
C ASN A 33 -7.93 -20.27 0.04
N GLY A 34 -7.55 -18.99 0.03
CA GLY A 34 -8.30 -17.92 0.67
C GLY A 34 -8.01 -17.83 2.16
N SER A 35 -8.00 -16.60 2.68
CA SER A 35 -7.73 -16.32 4.08
C SER A 35 -8.47 -15.08 4.56
N LYS A 36 -8.84 -15.08 5.84
CA LYS A 36 -9.44 -13.92 6.51
C LYS A 36 -8.42 -12.77 6.50
N ARG A 37 -8.88 -11.55 6.24
CA ARG A 37 -8.02 -10.35 6.22
C ARG A 37 -7.36 -10.10 7.58
N LYS A 38 -8.01 -10.51 8.67
CA LYS A 38 -7.44 -10.46 10.04
C LYS A 38 -6.21 -11.37 10.16
N THR A 39 -6.29 -12.58 9.61
CA THR A 39 -5.16 -13.53 9.56
C THR A 39 -4.01 -13.01 8.70
N ILE A 40 -4.32 -12.49 7.50
CA ILE A 40 -3.30 -11.86 6.65
C ILE A 40 -2.65 -10.66 7.35
N ARG A 41 -3.42 -9.88 8.12
CA ARG A 41 -2.87 -8.78 8.92
C ARG A 41 -1.93 -9.28 10.02
N ALA A 42 -2.30 -10.35 10.74
CA ALA A 42 -1.46 -10.93 11.79
C ALA A 42 -0.12 -11.45 11.25
N ILE A 43 -0.12 -12.10 10.08
CA ILE A 43 1.12 -12.50 9.38
C ILE A 43 1.98 -11.27 9.05
N ASN A 44 1.33 -10.14 8.81
CA ASN A 44 1.94 -8.89 8.38
C ASN A 44 2.18 -7.89 9.55
N GLU A 45 1.96 -8.26 10.81
CA GLU A 45 2.01 -7.33 11.96
C GLU A 45 3.38 -6.68 12.18
N SER A 46 4.45 -7.16 11.53
CA SER A 46 5.76 -6.50 11.55
C SER A 46 5.97 -5.45 10.45
N TYR A 47 5.09 -5.30 9.45
CA TYR A 47 5.30 -4.38 8.31
C TYR A 47 3.99 -3.80 7.75
N HIS A 48 3.87 -2.47 7.69
CA HIS A 48 2.74 -1.81 7.02
C HIS A 48 2.69 -2.19 5.53
N GLY A 49 1.63 -2.91 5.09
CA GLY A 49 1.17 -3.04 3.69
C GLY A 49 2.09 -3.70 2.64
N ALA A 50 3.42 -3.66 2.81
CA ALA A 50 4.38 -3.92 1.75
C ALA A 50 4.29 -5.33 1.14
N PRO A 51 4.16 -6.42 1.92
CA PRO A 51 4.16 -7.76 1.33
C PRO A 51 2.93 -8.09 0.46
N LEU A 52 1.74 -7.58 0.81
CA LEU A 52 0.53 -7.72 0.00
C LEU A 52 0.57 -6.78 -1.21
N GLU A 53 1.05 -5.54 -1.01
CA GLU A 53 1.21 -4.56 -2.09
C GLU A 53 2.25 -4.99 -3.14
N ASP A 54 3.28 -5.72 -2.72
CA ASP A 54 4.29 -6.34 -3.58
C ASP A 54 3.66 -7.39 -4.50
N LEU A 55 2.79 -8.27 -3.95
CA LEU A 55 2.07 -9.27 -4.73
C LEU A 55 1.18 -8.61 -5.78
N GLU A 56 0.43 -7.60 -5.36
CA GLU A 56 -0.44 -6.82 -6.22
C GLU A 56 0.31 -5.84 -7.15
N GLY A 57 1.65 -5.84 -7.09
CA GLY A 57 2.52 -4.88 -7.75
C GLY A 57 3.42 -5.47 -8.82
N GLU A 58 4.27 -4.61 -9.37
CA GLU A 58 5.16 -4.98 -10.46
C GLU A 58 6.16 -6.06 -10.06
N ARG A 59 6.62 -6.02 -8.81
CA ARG A 59 7.63 -6.95 -8.26
C ARG A 59 7.30 -8.41 -8.53
N PHE A 60 6.03 -8.80 -8.38
CA PHE A 60 5.56 -10.17 -8.61
C PHE A 60 4.58 -10.26 -9.78
N GLY A 61 4.60 -9.28 -10.67
CA GLY A 61 3.85 -9.30 -11.93
C GLY A 61 2.34 -9.11 -11.78
N TYR A 62 1.89 -8.37 -10.77
CA TYR A 62 0.50 -7.92 -10.58
C TYR A 62 -0.50 -9.06 -10.32
N TRP A 63 -0.33 -9.82 -9.24
CA TRP A 63 -1.33 -10.84 -8.84
C TRP A 63 -2.70 -10.21 -8.57
N LEU A 64 -3.74 -10.75 -9.22
CA LEU A 64 -5.12 -10.35 -8.98
C LEU A 64 -5.66 -11.11 -7.77
N ILE A 65 -6.12 -10.34 -6.78
CA ILE A 65 -6.61 -10.86 -5.50
C ILE A 65 -8.07 -10.45 -5.36
N ASP A 66 -8.95 -11.45 -5.28
CA ASP A 66 -10.37 -11.27 -5.04
C ASP A 66 -10.61 -10.95 -3.57
N ARG A 67 -11.51 -10.01 -3.35
CA ARG A 67 -11.95 -9.56 -2.02
C ARG A 67 -13.41 -10.00 -1.87
N TYR A 68 -13.73 -10.76 -0.84
CA TYR A 68 -15.09 -11.30 -0.63
C TYR A 68 -15.47 -11.33 0.85
N LYS A 69 -16.73 -11.63 1.12
CA LYS A 69 -17.27 -11.90 2.46
C LYS A 69 -17.53 -13.39 2.58
N ASP A 70 -17.06 -14.02 3.65
CA ASP A 70 -17.44 -15.40 3.96
C ASP A 70 -18.85 -15.46 4.57
N ASP A 71 -19.31 -16.66 4.89
CA ASP A 71 -20.64 -16.91 5.45
C ASP A 71 -20.85 -16.24 6.82
N ASP A 72 -19.75 -15.98 7.55
CA ASP A 72 -19.76 -15.25 8.82
C ASP A 72 -19.77 -13.72 8.63
N GLY A 73 -19.70 -13.23 7.38
CA GLY A 73 -19.59 -11.80 7.06
C GLY A 73 -18.20 -11.22 7.31
N ASP A 74 -17.18 -12.05 7.55
CA ASP A 74 -15.79 -11.63 7.69
C ASP A 74 -15.20 -11.27 6.31
N SER A 75 -14.32 -10.26 6.31
CA SER A 75 -13.62 -9.85 5.08
C SER A 75 -12.48 -10.82 4.75
N CYS A 76 -12.52 -11.41 3.56
CA CYS A 76 -11.58 -12.42 3.10
C CYS A 76 -10.88 -12.02 1.79
N LEU A 77 -9.71 -12.61 1.56
CA LEU A 77 -8.88 -12.43 0.37
C LEU A 77 -8.53 -13.78 -0.22
N LYS A 78 -8.54 -13.92 -1.55
CA LYS A 78 -8.04 -15.11 -2.25
C LYS A 78 -7.45 -14.75 -3.61
N LEU A 79 -6.54 -15.57 -4.15
CA LEU A 79 -6.12 -15.41 -5.54
C LEU A 79 -7.32 -15.58 -6.47
N ASN A 80 -7.39 -14.75 -7.52
CA ASN A 80 -8.40 -14.92 -8.55
C ASN A 80 -8.29 -16.30 -9.19
N TYR A 81 -9.43 -16.96 -9.44
CA TYR A 81 -9.47 -18.34 -9.95
C TYR A 81 -8.63 -18.55 -11.22
N ARG A 82 -8.51 -17.50 -12.06
CA ARG A 82 -7.72 -17.52 -13.30
C ARG A 82 -6.25 -17.91 -13.09
N HIS A 83 -5.69 -17.54 -11.94
CA HIS A 83 -4.32 -17.90 -11.55
C HIS A 83 -4.13 -19.39 -11.24
N LEU A 84 -5.22 -20.07 -10.87
CA LEU A 84 -5.23 -21.45 -10.42
C LEU A 84 -5.79 -22.41 -11.48
N ALA A 85 -6.21 -21.88 -12.63
CA ALA A 85 -6.89 -22.63 -13.69
C ALA A 85 -5.96 -23.45 -14.60
N GLY A 86 -4.64 -23.45 -14.34
CA GLY A 86 -3.67 -24.17 -15.18
C GLY A 86 -3.51 -23.59 -16.60
N SER A 87 -4.02 -22.37 -16.87
CA SER A 87 -3.97 -21.73 -18.19
C SER A 87 -3.18 -20.43 -18.16
N GLN A 88 -2.09 -20.40 -18.93
CA GLN A 88 -1.24 -19.21 -19.09
C GLN A 88 -2.02 -17.99 -19.60
N ALA A 89 -2.99 -18.21 -20.49
CA ALA A 89 -3.82 -17.15 -21.04
C ALA A 89 -4.68 -16.50 -19.96
N LEU A 90 -5.28 -17.31 -19.08
CA LEU A 90 -6.09 -16.82 -17.96
C LEU A 90 -5.24 -16.10 -16.90
N ASP A 91 -4.07 -16.64 -16.55
CA ASP A 91 -3.13 -15.97 -15.63
C ASP A 91 -2.71 -14.59 -16.18
N THR A 92 -2.35 -14.55 -17.48
CA THR A 92 -1.98 -13.30 -18.16
C THR A 92 -3.12 -12.28 -18.17
N GLU A 93 -4.36 -12.73 -18.42
CA GLU A 93 -5.55 -11.86 -18.38
C GLU A 93 -5.74 -11.26 -16.98
N ALA A 94 -5.67 -12.08 -15.93
CA ALA A 94 -5.80 -11.64 -14.54
C ALA A 94 -4.73 -10.59 -14.18
N ARG A 95 -3.48 -10.80 -14.59
CA ARG A 95 -2.39 -9.83 -14.39
C ARG A 95 -2.64 -8.51 -15.12
N LYS A 96 -3.14 -8.55 -16.36
CA LYS A 96 -3.50 -7.35 -17.13
C LYS A 96 -4.61 -6.56 -16.45
N ILE A 97 -5.63 -7.24 -15.92
CA ILE A 97 -6.71 -6.63 -15.14
C ILE A 97 -6.12 -5.91 -13.93
N ARG A 98 -5.32 -6.61 -13.10
CA ARG A 98 -4.74 -6.01 -11.90
C ARG A 98 -3.84 -4.82 -12.21
N ARG A 99 -3.01 -4.90 -13.26
CA ARG A 99 -2.15 -3.80 -13.72
C ARG A 99 -2.98 -2.57 -14.09
N LYS A 100 -4.07 -2.76 -14.85
CA LYS A 100 -5.00 -1.68 -15.22
C LYS A 100 -5.64 -1.04 -13.99
N GLU A 101 -6.06 -1.83 -13.02
CA GLU A 101 -6.61 -1.32 -11.75
C GLU A 101 -5.58 -0.53 -10.95
N ARG A 102 -4.33 -1.02 -10.85
CA ARG A 102 -3.23 -0.31 -10.17
C ARG A 102 -2.96 1.04 -10.82
N ALA A 103 -2.88 1.08 -12.15
CA ALA A 103 -2.65 2.32 -12.90
C ALA A 103 -3.80 3.33 -12.68
N LYS A 104 -5.06 2.89 -12.73
CA LYS A 104 -6.21 3.75 -12.42
C LYS A 104 -6.17 4.30 -10.99
N PHE A 105 -5.81 3.46 -10.01
CA PHE A 105 -5.68 3.88 -8.62
C PHE A 105 -4.56 4.92 -8.46
N SER A 106 -3.40 4.68 -9.05
CA SER A 106 -2.26 5.61 -9.02
C SER A 106 -2.61 6.96 -9.66
N LEU A 107 -3.29 6.97 -10.81
CA LEU A 107 -3.75 8.20 -11.44
C LEU A 107 -4.71 9.00 -10.54
N ARG A 108 -5.70 8.33 -9.93
CA ARG A 108 -6.63 8.98 -9.00
C ARG A 108 -5.91 9.58 -7.79
N LYS A 109 -4.91 8.88 -7.26
CA LYS A 109 -4.10 9.36 -6.13
C LYS A 109 -3.31 10.61 -6.52
N ALA A 110 -2.64 10.59 -7.67
CA ALA A 110 -1.92 11.76 -8.20
C ALA A 110 -2.83 12.98 -8.39
N GLN A 111 -4.02 12.78 -8.98
CA GLN A 111 -5.01 13.85 -9.14
C GLN A 111 -5.52 14.42 -7.80
N GLN A 112 -5.63 13.59 -6.76
CA GLN A 112 -6.00 14.06 -5.43
C GLN A 112 -4.87 14.83 -4.76
N GLU A 113 -3.62 14.38 -4.93
CA GLU A 113 -2.43 15.07 -4.42
C GLU A 113 -2.25 16.42 -5.11
N GLU A 114 -2.43 16.50 -6.44
CA GLU A 114 -2.40 17.74 -7.21
C GLU A 114 -3.40 18.77 -6.68
N LYS A 115 -4.63 18.36 -6.38
CA LYS A 115 -5.66 19.23 -5.79
C LYS A 115 -5.31 19.74 -4.39
N ARG A 116 -4.42 19.07 -3.66
CA ARG A 116 -3.99 19.48 -2.31
C ARG A 116 -2.84 20.49 -2.35
N ILE A 117 -2.10 20.57 -3.46
CA ILE A 117 -0.93 21.47 -3.59
C ILE A 117 -1.28 22.93 -3.26
N PRO A 118 -2.36 23.54 -3.81
CA PRO A 118 -2.63 24.95 -3.54
C PRO A 118 -2.86 25.24 -2.05
N LYS A 119 -3.60 24.36 -1.36
CA LYS A 119 -3.84 24.49 0.08
C LYS A 119 -2.54 24.39 0.88
N ALA A 120 -1.69 23.41 0.54
CA ALA A 120 -0.41 23.24 1.20
C ALA A 120 0.54 24.44 1.00
N LEU A 121 0.49 25.09 -0.17
CA LEU A 121 1.25 26.31 -0.44
C LEU A 121 0.76 27.50 0.39
N VAL A 122 -0.56 27.66 0.55
CA VAL A 122 -1.12 28.69 1.42
C VAL A 122 -0.67 28.48 2.87
N GLU A 123 -0.82 27.26 3.38
CA GLU A 123 -0.44 26.90 4.75
C GLU A 123 1.07 27.09 4.99
N LEU A 124 1.91 26.78 4.00
CA LEU A 124 3.35 27.05 4.06
C LEU A 124 3.65 28.55 4.13
N ASN A 125 3.01 29.37 3.29
CA ASN A 125 3.22 30.81 3.28
C ASN A 125 2.75 31.47 4.58
N GLU A 126 1.60 31.05 5.12
CA GLU A 126 1.09 31.51 6.41
C GLU A 126 2.05 31.17 7.55
N ALA A 127 2.52 29.92 7.61
CA ALA A 127 3.50 29.49 8.61
C ALA A 127 4.84 30.23 8.49
N GLN A 128 5.29 30.52 7.25
CA GLN A 128 6.49 31.32 7.03
C GLN A 128 6.32 32.77 7.52
N MET A 129 5.17 33.38 7.27
CA MET A 129 4.86 34.72 7.77
C MET A 129 4.81 34.77 9.30
N GLU A 130 4.12 33.81 9.94
CA GLU A 130 4.06 33.71 11.39
C GLU A 130 5.46 33.56 12.01
N TYR A 131 6.29 32.69 11.42
CA TYR A 131 7.67 32.53 11.83
C TYR A 131 8.48 33.84 11.72
N LEU A 132 8.40 34.52 10.56
CA LEU A 132 9.12 35.79 10.36
C LEU A 132 8.65 36.89 11.34
N LEU A 133 7.34 36.98 11.61
CA LEU A 133 6.80 37.94 12.59
C LEU A 133 7.32 37.63 14.00
N SER A 134 7.32 36.36 14.41
CA SER A 134 7.87 35.96 15.71
C SER A 134 9.35 36.30 15.90
N LEU A 135 10.14 36.32 14.80
CA LEU A 135 11.54 36.74 14.84
C LEU A 135 11.67 38.27 14.99
N GLY A 136 10.77 39.04 14.39
CA GLY A 136 10.73 40.50 14.49
C GLY A 136 10.32 41.00 15.87
N ASP A 137 9.32 40.36 16.48
CA ASP A 137 8.91 40.64 17.87
C ASP A 137 10.04 40.31 18.86
N ALA A 138 10.76 39.20 18.64
CA ALA A 138 11.92 38.83 19.45
C ALA A 138 13.12 39.78 19.30
N ALA A 139 13.26 40.48 18.17
CA ALA A 139 14.32 41.46 17.93
C ALA A 139 14.01 42.83 18.55
N ASN A 140 12.74 43.25 18.58
CA ASN A 140 12.32 44.54 19.15
C ASN A 140 12.29 44.55 20.68
N ASP A 141 12.10 43.40 21.33
CA ASP A 141 12.15 43.30 22.81
C ASP A 141 13.58 43.48 23.38
N ALA A 142 14.62 43.36 22.56
CA ALA A 142 16.01 43.52 22.99
C ALA A 142 16.46 45.00 23.12
N GLU A 143 15.71 45.97 22.57
CA GLU A 143 16.14 47.38 22.49
C GLU A 143 15.53 48.35 23.52
N ILE A 144 14.74 47.88 24.48
CA ILE A 144 14.30 48.74 25.62
C ILE A 144 15.21 48.52 26.84
N LYS A 145 16.49 48.86 26.70
CA LYS A 145 17.31 49.32 27.83
C LYS A 145 17.66 50.79 27.60
N LYS A 146 16.78 51.69 28.05
CA LYS A 146 17.20 53.07 28.27
C LYS A 146 18.10 53.12 29.51
N PRO A 147 19.36 53.58 29.40
CA PRO A 147 20.12 53.99 30.57
C PRO A 147 19.74 55.43 30.88
N THR A 148 19.30 55.74 32.10
CA THR A 148 19.45 57.11 32.60
C THR A 148 19.59 57.12 34.11
N GLN A 149 20.79 57.46 34.54
CA GLN A 149 21.17 57.93 35.86
C GLN A 149 20.48 59.27 36.17
N GLY A 150 20.32 59.57 37.46
CA GLY A 150 19.89 60.87 37.98
C GLY A 150 19.54 60.76 39.44
#